data_AF-A0A0M2HGZ9-F1
#
_entry.id   AF-A0A0M2HGZ9-F1
#
_cell.length_a   1.000
_cell.length_b   1.000
_cell.length_c   1.000
_cell.angle_alpha   90.00
_cell.angle_beta   90.00
_cell.angle_gamma   90.00
#
_symmetry.space_group_name_H-M   'P 1'
#
loop_
_entity.id
_entity.type
_entity.pdbx_description
1 polymer ?
#
loop_
_entity_poly.entity_id
_entity_poly.type
_entity_poly.pdbx_seq_one_letter_code
_entity_poly.pdbx_strand_id
1 'polypeptide(L)'
;MDRTLVLNMQLAIARGHRVEVSERVVDGGETAVLSILDLDTGIRYRRAEPLRGELVLWTGRILECTVVMGGAGTHTELVLAPEASGGTGARTALHEADAAAVAAKAEAERWGGTDRAPQEPVERIW
;
A
#
# COMPACT_ATOMS: atom_id res chain seq x y z
N MET A 1 7.74 13.32 -7.16
CA MET A 1 8.22 13.12 -8.54
C MET A 1 7.10 12.42 -9.27
N ASP A 2 6.72 12.94 -10.43
CA ASP A 2 5.58 12.43 -11.18
C ASP A 2 6.00 11.22 -12.02
N ARG A 3 5.07 10.29 -12.27
CA ARG A 3 5.29 9.12 -13.12
C ARG A 3 4.42 9.22 -14.36
N THR A 4 5.02 8.97 -15.52
CA THR A 4 4.31 8.89 -16.80
C THR A 4 4.12 7.42 -17.17
N LEU A 5 2.88 7.03 -17.44
CA LEU A 5 2.52 5.69 -17.92
C LEU A 5 1.98 5.78 -19.34
N VAL A 6 2.48 4.93 -20.23
CA VAL A 6 1.99 4.80 -21.61
C VAL A 6 1.34 3.43 -21.78
N LEU A 7 0.09 3.44 -22.22
CA LEU A 7 -0.76 2.25 -22.25
C LEU A 7 -1.29 2.06 -23.67
N ASN A 8 -1.05 0.90 -24.25
CA ASN A 8 -1.65 0.53 -25.55
C ASN A 8 -3.11 0.08 -25.37
N MET A 9 -3.93 0.94 -24.76
CA MET A 9 -5.37 0.78 -24.62
C MET A 9 -6.02 2.16 -24.51
N GLN A 10 -7.31 2.22 -24.79
CA GLN A 10 -8.11 3.43 -24.60
C GLN A 10 -8.74 3.41 -23.21
N LEU A 11 -8.40 4.39 -22.39
CA LEU A 11 -9.05 4.64 -21.12
C LEU A 11 -9.15 6.14 -20.89
N ALA A 12 -10.19 6.56 -20.18
CA ALA A 12 -10.39 7.94 -19.79
C ALA A 12 -10.66 7.96 -18.29
N ILE A 13 -9.73 8.55 -17.54
CA ILE A 13 -9.85 8.75 -16.10
C ILE A 13 -9.74 10.25 -15.86
N ALA A 14 -10.68 10.81 -15.10
CA ALA A 14 -10.70 12.24 -14.87
C ALA A 14 -9.52 12.70 -14.01
N ARG A 15 -9.06 13.94 -14.27
CA ARG A 15 -8.01 14.58 -13.47
C ARG A 15 -8.42 14.64 -12.00
N GLY A 16 -7.47 14.35 -11.12
CA GLY A 16 -7.66 14.35 -9.67
C GLY A 16 -8.13 13.02 -9.08
N HIS A 17 -8.66 12.10 -9.90
CA HIS A 17 -9.04 10.76 -9.46
C HIS A 17 -7.83 10.04 -8.88
N ARG A 18 -8.08 9.27 -7.82
CA ARG A 18 -7.15 8.35 -7.20
C ARG A 18 -7.18 7.05 -7.99
N VAL A 19 -6.02 6.50 -8.23
CA VAL A 19 -5.89 5.22 -8.91
C VAL A 19 -4.99 4.28 -8.15
N GLU A 20 -5.27 3.01 -8.27
CA GLU A 20 -4.37 1.93 -7.93
C GLU A 20 -3.78 1.36 -9.23
N VAL A 21 -2.46 1.27 -9.30
CA VAL A 21 -1.72 0.78 -10.46
C VAL A 21 -1.02 -0.51 -10.07
N SER A 22 -1.18 -1.52 -10.92
CA SER A 22 -0.46 -2.79 -10.82
C SER A 22 0.56 -2.89 -11.95
N GLU A 23 1.82 -3.02 -11.58
CA GLU A 23 2.96 -3.15 -12.49
C GLU A 23 3.60 -4.53 -12.33
N ARG A 24 4.09 -5.09 -13.43
CA ARG A 24 5.01 -6.23 -13.40
C ARG A 24 6.42 -5.70 -13.58
N VAL A 25 7.32 -6.08 -12.68
CA VAL A 25 8.76 -5.90 -12.88
C VAL A 25 9.24 -7.04 -13.78
N VAL A 26 9.76 -6.70 -14.96
CA VAL A 26 10.38 -7.66 -15.87
C VAL A 26 11.88 -7.73 -15.56
N ASP A 27 12.47 -8.92 -15.71
CA ASP A 27 13.92 -9.09 -15.61
C ASP A 27 14.62 -8.13 -16.58
N GLY A 28 15.42 -7.21 -16.03
CA GLY A 28 16.01 -6.09 -16.78
C GLY A 28 15.54 -4.70 -16.30
N GLY A 29 14.58 -4.63 -15.37
CA GLY A 29 14.14 -3.37 -14.75
C GLY A 29 13.03 -2.63 -15.52
N GLU A 30 12.56 -3.19 -16.63
CA GLU A 30 11.39 -2.67 -17.33
C GLU A 30 10.11 -2.99 -16.56
N THR A 31 9.24 -1.99 -16.40
CA THR A 31 7.94 -2.15 -15.73
C THR A 31 6.81 -2.13 -16.74
N ALA A 32 5.98 -3.17 -16.76
CA ALA A 32 4.78 -3.21 -17.60
C ALA A 32 3.54 -2.99 -16.75
N VAL A 33 2.72 -1.97 -17.08
CA VAL A 33 1.44 -1.74 -16.41
C VAL A 33 0.43 -2.81 -16.84
N LEU A 34 -0.20 -3.44 -15.86
CA LEU A 34 -1.11 -4.58 -16.06
C LEU A 34 -2.56 -4.18 -15.90
N SER A 35 -2.83 -3.40 -14.87
CA SER A 35 -4.15 -2.85 -14.61
C SER A 35 -4.09 -1.54 -13.85
N ILE A 36 -5.11 -0.71 -14.11
CA ILE A 36 -5.39 0.54 -13.42
C ILE A 36 -6.82 0.47 -12.90
N LEU A 37 -7.00 0.64 -11.60
CA LEU A 37 -8.30 0.78 -10.96
C LEU A 37 -8.50 2.26 -10.62
N ASP A 38 -9.54 2.87 -11.17
CA ASP A 38 -10.04 4.16 -10.71
C ASP A 38 -10.78 3.94 -9.38
N LEU A 39 -10.22 4.48 -8.30
CA LEU A 39 -10.75 4.32 -6.94
C LEU A 39 -11.95 5.22 -6.67
N ASP A 40 -12.16 6.26 -7.47
CA ASP A 40 -13.30 7.16 -7.35
C ASP A 40 -14.54 6.61 -8.08
N THR A 41 -14.35 5.90 -9.20
CA THR A 41 -15.46 5.31 -9.98
C THR A 41 -15.61 3.79 -9.83
N GLY A 42 -14.59 3.10 -9.32
CA GLY A 42 -14.53 1.64 -9.24
C GLY A 42 -14.28 0.93 -10.58
N ILE A 43 -14.02 1.68 -11.66
CA ILE A 43 -13.78 1.11 -12.98
C ILE A 43 -12.35 0.58 -13.06
N ARG A 44 -12.20 -0.70 -13.46
CA ARG A 44 -10.90 -1.35 -13.64
C ARG A 44 -10.57 -1.56 -15.12
N TYR A 45 -9.48 -0.97 -15.55
CA TYR A 45 -8.85 -1.12 -16.85
C TYR A 45 -7.79 -2.21 -16.76
N ARG A 46 -7.86 -3.25 -17.59
CA ARG A 46 -6.95 -4.41 -17.52
C ARG A 46 -6.57 -4.88 -18.92
N ARG A 47 -5.32 -5.31 -19.09
CA ARG A 47 -4.92 -6.12 -20.24
C ARG A 47 -5.49 -7.53 -20.13
N ALA A 48 -5.92 -8.11 -21.26
CA ALA A 48 -6.56 -9.43 -21.30
C ALA A 48 -5.60 -10.62 -21.11
N GLU A 49 -4.29 -10.40 -21.21
CA GLU A 49 -3.27 -11.45 -21.21
C GLU A 49 -3.03 -12.02 -19.79
N PRO A 50 -3.01 -13.35 -19.61
CA PRO A 50 -2.71 -13.98 -18.32
C PRO A 50 -1.24 -13.77 -17.91
N LEU A 51 -0.99 -13.51 -16.63
CA LEU A 51 0.31 -13.05 -16.13
C LEU A 51 0.94 -14.04 -15.15
N ARG A 52 2.24 -14.31 -15.34
CA ARG A 52 3.15 -14.92 -14.36
C ARG A 52 4.24 -13.88 -14.01
N GLY A 53 4.63 -13.79 -12.73
CA GLY A 53 5.69 -12.89 -12.24
C GLY A 53 5.33 -12.14 -10.95
N GLU A 54 6.28 -11.40 -10.39
CA GLU A 54 6.07 -10.55 -9.21
C GLU A 54 5.32 -9.27 -9.59
N LEU A 55 4.35 -8.88 -8.75
CA LEU A 55 3.47 -7.75 -8.95
C LEU A 55 3.80 -6.65 -7.94
N VAL A 56 3.95 -5.43 -8.43
CA VAL A 56 4.10 -4.22 -7.61
C VAL A 56 2.79 -3.44 -7.68
N LEU A 57 2.25 -3.10 -6.52
CA LEU A 57 1.02 -2.32 -6.37
C LEU A 57 1.36 -0.96 -5.76
N TRP A 58 0.84 0.12 -6.34
CA TRP A 58 0.98 1.46 -5.78
C TRP A 58 -0.21 2.33 -6.12
N THR A 59 -0.43 3.37 -5.32
CA THR A 59 -1.52 4.33 -5.53
C THR A 59 -0.99 5.68 -5.96
N GLY A 60 -1.79 6.43 -6.70
CA GLY A 60 -1.45 7.77 -7.17
C GLY A 60 -2.67 8.58 -7.54
N ARG A 61 -2.45 9.84 -7.93
CA ARG A 61 -3.48 10.73 -8.46
C ARG A 61 -3.21 11.11 -9.90
N ILE A 62 -4.27 11.14 -10.71
CA ILE A 62 -4.19 11.59 -12.10
C ILE A 62 -3.94 13.10 -12.14
N LEU A 63 -2.81 13.50 -12.72
CA LEU A 63 -2.50 14.90 -13.05
C LEU A 63 -2.98 15.23 -14.47
N GLU A 64 -2.78 14.29 -15.39
CA GLU A 64 -3.16 14.41 -16.80
C GLU A 64 -3.51 13.03 -17.39
N CYS A 65 -4.48 13.00 -18.30
CA CYS A 65 -4.89 11.81 -19.05
C CYS A 65 -5.11 12.21 -20.51
N THR A 66 -4.24 11.75 -21.39
CA THR A 66 -4.25 12.08 -22.81
C THR A 66 -4.49 10.81 -23.62
N VAL A 67 -5.62 10.76 -24.33
CA VAL A 67 -5.95 9.65 -25.24
C VAL A 67 -5.52 10.05 -26.65
N VAL A 68 -4.55 9.33 -27.19
CA VAL A 68 -4.06 9.51 -28.55
C VAL A 68 -4.80 8.56 -29.48
N MET A 69 -5.39 9.13 -30.53
CA MET A 69 -6.11 8.40 -31.57
C MET A 69 -5.48 8.74 -32.93
N GLY A 70 -5.04 7.73 -33.70
CA GLY A 70 -4.44 7.96 -35.02
C GLY A 70 -3.72 6.75 -35.62
N GLY A 71 -3.16 6.92 -36.82
CA GLY A 71 -2.67 5.83 -37.70
C GLY A 71 -1.48 5.01 -37.19
N ALA A 72 -0.83 5.41 -36.08
CA ALA A 72 0.24 4.64 -35.43
C ALA A 72 -0.28 3.69 -34.32
N GLY A 73 -1.60 3.69 -34.07
CA GLY A 73 -2.23 2.94 -32.98
C GLY A 73 -2.90 3.88 -31.98
N THR A 74 -3.82 3.32 -31.19
CA THR A 74 -4.48 4.04 -30.10
C THR A 74 -3.77 3.75 -28.78
N HIS A 75 -3.36 4.80 -28.07
CA HIS A 75 -2.73 4.68 -26.77
C HIS A 75 -3.20 5.78 -25.82
N THR A 76 -3.01 5.55 -24.53
CA THR A 76 -3.30 6.53 -23.48
C THR A 76 -2.01 6.85 -22.73
N GLU A 77 -1.75 8.13 -22.54
CA GLU A 77 -0.65 8.65 -21.72
C GLU A 77 -1.24 9.20 -20.42
N LEU A 78 -0.75 8.72 -19.29
CA LEU A 78 -1.17 9.17 -17.96
C LEU A 78 0.02 9.80 -17.24
N VAL A 79 -0.18 11.00 -16.69
CA VAL A 79 0.77 11.60 -15.74
C VAL A 79 0.17 11.48 -14.36
N LEU A 80 0.90 10.85 -13.43
CA LEU A 80 0.44 10.58 -12.08
C LEU A 80 1.38 11.16 -11.03
N ALA A 81 0.82 11.68 -9.96
CA ALA A 81 1.54 11.92 -8.71
C ALA A 81 1.40 10.66 -7.83
N PRO A 82 2.47 9.87 -7.60
CA PRO A 82 2.42 8.72 -6.71
C PRO A 82 2.11 9.17 -5.28
N GLU A 83 1.18 8.47 -4.62
CA GLU A 83 1.00 8.58 -3.18
C GLU A 83 2.13 7.77 -2.50
N ALA A 84 2.67 8.27 -1.39
CA ALA A 84 3.64 7.51 -0.61
C ALA A 84 3.04 6.14 -0.25
N SER A 85 3.76 5.04 -0.50
CA SER A 85 3.22 3.69 -0.37
C SER A 85 2.76 3.40 1.07
N GLY A 86 1.47 3.65 1.35
CA GLY A 86 0.87 3.41 2.65
C GLY A 86 0.70 1.93 2.99
N GLY A 87 0.86 1.02 2.02
CA GLY A 87 0.69 -0.43 2.21
C GLY A 87 1.75 -1.05 3.13
N THR A 88 3.01 -0.65 2.99
CA THR A 88 4.08 -1.09 3.90
C THR A 88 3.88 -0.48 5.29
N GLY A 89 3.46 0.80 5.34
CA GLY A 89 3.19 1.50 6.59
C GLY A 89 2.06 0.88 7.40
N ALA A 90 0.95 0.48 6.79
CA ALA A 90 -0.17 -0.12 7.49
C ALA A 90 0.16 -1.52 8.06
N ARG A 91 0.86 -2.36 7.29
CA ARG A 91 1.28 -3.69 7.77
C ARG A 91 2.34 -3.58 8.86
N THR A 92 3.30 -2.67 8.70
CA THR A 92 4.30 -2.37 9.74
C THR A 92 3.63 -1.80 11.00
N ALA A 93 2.70 -0.86 10.86
CA ALA A 93 1.95 -0.31 11.99
C ALA A 93 1.12 -1.37 12.73
N LEU A 94 0.51 -2.32 12.00
CA LEU A 94 -0.18 -3.46 12.61
C LEU A 94 0.78 -4.36 13.39
N HIS A 95 1.93 -4.68 12.79
CA HIS A 95 2.96 -5.48 13.47
C HIS A 95 3.54 -4.77 14.70
N GLU A 96 3.76 -3.46 14.63
CA GLU A 96 4.22 -2.64 15.76
C GLU A 96 3.16 -2.55 16.87
N ALA A 97 1.88 -2.43 16.51
CA ALA A 97 0.78 -2.45 17.47
C ALA A 97 0.65 -3.79 18.20
N ASP A 98 0.78 -4.92 17.48
CA ASP A 98 0.80 -6.26 18.07
C ASP A 98 2.00 -6.43 19.02
N ALA A 99 3.18 -5.96 18.63
CA ALA A 99 4.37 -5.99 19.47
C ALA A 99 4.19 -5.15 20.75
N ALA A 100 3.59 -3.97 20.64
CA ALA A 100 3.28 -3.11 21.79
C ALA A 100 2.27 -3.77 22.74
N ALA A 101 1.24 -4.44 22.21
CA ALA A 101 0.26 -5.17 23.01
C ALA A 101 0.89 -6.32 23.80
N VAL A 102 1.79 -7.09 23.17
CA VAL A 102 2.56 -8.16 23.84
C VAL A 102 3.46 -7.59 24.93
N ALA A 103 4.16 -6.48 24.67
CA ALA A 103 5.03 -5.83 25.65
C ALA A 103 4.24 -5.30 26.86
N ALA A 104 3.08 -4.68 26.62
CA ALA A 104 2.19 -4.20 27.68
C ALA A 104 1.65 -5.35 28.54
N LYS A 105 1.27 -6.48 27.92
CA LYS A 105 0.86 -7.68 28.66
C LYS A 105 1.98 -8.23 29.53
N ALA A 106 3.21 -8.28 29.00
CA ALA A 106 4.37 -8.73 29.76
C ALA A 106 4.69 -7.81 30.95
N GLU A 107 4.50 -6.49 30.82
CA GLU A 107 4.65 -5.55 31.94
C GLU A 107 3.52 -5.71 32.97
N ALA A 108 2.29 -5.93 32.52
CA ALA A 108 1.16 -6.20 33.41
C ALA A 108 1.37 -7.51 34.20
N GLU A 109 1.92 -8.55 33.58
CA GLU A 109 2.30 -9.80 34.27
C GLU A 109 3.42 -9.55 35.31
N ARG A 110 4.37 -8.64 35.03
CA ARG A 110 5.40 -8.24 36.00
C ARG A 110 4.83 -7.50 37.22
N TRP A 111 3.78 -6.69 37.03
CA TRP A 111 3.21 -5.87 38.09
C TRP A 111 2.06 -6.58 38.83
N GLY A 112 1.36 -7.50 38.16
CA GLY A 112 0.08 -8.06 38.57
C GLY A 112 0.09 -9.49 39.09
N GLY A 113 1.26 -10.04 39.44
CA GLY A 113 1.31 -11.27 40.23
C GLY A 113 0.86 -10.98 41.67
N THR A 114 -0.39 -11.29 41.99
CA THR A 114 -0.98 -11.30 43.35
C THR A 114 -0.25 -12.22 44.35
N ASP A 115 0.86 -12.84 43.96
CA ASP A 115 1.68 -13.75 44.76
C ASP A 115 2.83 -13.06 45.51
N ARG A 116 2.89 -11.71 45.54
CA ARG A 116 3.76 -11.06 46.52
C ARG A 116 3.18 -11.31 47.91
N ALA A 117 3.66 -12.38 48.55
CA ALA A 117 3.35 -12.69 49.94
C ALA A 117 3.52 -11.39 50.77
N PRO A 118 2.52 -11.00 51.58
CA PRO A 118 2.66 -9.85 52.45
C PRO A 118 3.96 -9.98 53.23
N GLN A 119 4.80 -8.95 53.16
CA GLN A 119 6.06 -8.93 53.90
C GLN A 119 5.70 -9.01 55.39
N GLU A 120 6.21 -10.03 56.10
CA GLU A 120 5.89 -10.19 57.53
C GLU A 120 6.23 -8.89 58.27
N PRO A 121 5.32 -8.40 59.15
CA PRO A 121 5.58 -7.18 59.89
C PRO A 121 6.83 -7.37 60.76
N VAL A 122 7.82 -6.52 60.54
CA VAL A 122 9.05 -6.48 61.36
C VAL A 122 8.64 -6.18 62.79
N GLU A 123 8.96 -7.09 63.71
CA GLU A 123 8.73 -6.93 65.14
C GLU A 123 9.39 -5.62 65.62
N ARG A 124 8.57 -4.65 66.02
CA ARG A 124 9.05 -3.44 66.67
C ARG A 124 9.27 -3.76 68.14
N ILE A 125 10.53 -3.97 68.50
CA ILE A 125 10.95 -4.08 69.89
C ILE A 125 10.97 -2.66 70.46
N TRP A 126 10.11 -2.39 71.43
CA TRP A 126 10.09 -1.14 72.21
C TRP A 126 10.96 -1.30 73.45
#